data_AF-A0A839QQB2-F1
#
_entry.id   AF-A0A839QQB2-F1
#
_cell.length_a   1.000
_cell.length_b   1.000
_cell.length_c   1.000
_cell.angle_alpha   90.00
_cell.angle_beta   90.00
_cell.angle_gamma   90.00
#
_symmetry.space_group_name_H-M   'P 1'
#
loop_
_entity.id
_entity.type
_entity.pdbx_description
1 polymer ?
#
loop_
_entity_poly.entity_id
_entity_poly.type
_entity_poly.pdbx_seq_one_letter_code
_entity_poly.pdbx_strand_id
1 'polypeptide(L)'
;MGRTASRQYPASTTQLSAAPGLPIPGAQRFPGDWIEAWLRLCPDSATVHLGTSGMDWILPAADIQALAAALEGAPGAAVQFNPDAGLVLVPGAHQRNGSSFFRLGR
;
A
#
# COMPACT_ATOMS: atom_id res chain seq x y z
N MET A 1 -48.44 45.24 -5.16
CA MET A 1 -48.28 44.59 -3.84
C MET A 1 -48.10 43.10 -4.08
N GLY A 2 -46.85 42.64 -4.23
CA GLY A 2 -46.51 41.24 -4.46
C GLY A 2 -46.05 40.58 -3.16
N ARG A 3 -46.53 39.36 -2.89
CA ARG A 3 -45.99 38.48 -1.83
C ARG A 3 -45.77 37.10 -2.43
N THR A 4 -44.57 36.88 -2.97
CA THR A 4 -44.04 35.55 -3.29
C THR A 4 -43.58 34.90 -1.98
N ALA A 5 -44.21 33.78 -1.61
CA ALA A 5 -43.82 32.98 -0.46
C ALA A 5 -42.54 32.20 -0.77
N SER A 6 -41.42 32.56 -0.15
CA SER A 6 -40.18 31.77 -0.19
C SER A 6 -40.31 30.61 0.79
N ARG A 7 -40.38 29.38 0.25
CA ARG A 7 -40.34 28.14 1.03
C ARG A 7 -38.89 27.87 1.39
N GLN A 8 -38.53 28.15 2.63
CA GLN A 8 -37.17 27.93 3.14
C GLN A 8 -37.03 26.45 3.51
N TYR A 9 -36.36 25.68 2.65
CA TYR A 9 -35.88 24.35 3.01
C TYR A 9 -34.62 24.52 3.84
N PRO A 10 -34.48 23.87 5.02
CA PRO A 10 -33.18 23.79 5.66
C PRO A 10 -32.25 23.01 4.75
N ALA A 11 -31.08 23.57 4.46
CA ALA A 11 -29.98 22.81 3.89
C ALA A 11 -29.59 21.75 4.92
N SER A 12 -30.00 20.51 4.69
CA SER A 12 -29.43 19.36 5.39
C SER A 12 -27.96 19.29 5.00
N THR A 13 -27.10 19.94 5.76
CA THR A 13 -25.68 19.64 5.76
C THR A 13 -25.56 18.21 6.29
N THR A 14 -25.52 17.24 5.38
CA THR A 14 -25.02 15.92 5.70
C THR A 14 -23.56 16.12 6.09
N GLN A 15 -23.29 16.28 7.39
CA GLN A 15 -21.97 16.01 7.94
C GLN A 15 -21.68 14.56 7.57
N LEU A 16 -20.74 14.36 6.66
CA LEU A 16 -20.12 13.06 6.42
C LEU A 16 -19.44 12.66 7.74
N SER A 17 -20.19 12.01 8.64
CA SER A 17 -19.61 11.29 9.76
C SER A 17 -18.67 10.26 9.16
N ALA A 18 -17.38 10.38 9.45
CA ALA A 18 -16.40 9.36 9.11
C ALA A 18 -16.93 8.03 9.67
N ALA A 19 -17.23 7.08 8.78
CA ALA A 19 -17.70 5.77 9.19
C ALA A 19 -16.62 5.14 10.09
N PRO A 20 -16.95 4.71 11.32
CA PRO A 20 -16.00 3.95 12.12
C PRO A 20 -15.71 2.65 11.36
N GLY A 21 -14.45 2.43 11.01
CA GLY A 21 -14.00 1.18 10.37
C GLY A 21 -13.64 1.23 8.89
N LEU A 22 -13.44 2.42 8.29
CA LEU A 22 -12.72 2.47 7.01
C LEU A 22 -11.27 2.00 7.25
N PRO A 23 -10.79 0.95 6.55
CA PRO A 23 -9.41 0.50 6.70
C PRO A 23 -8.47 1.63 6.33
N ILE A 24 -7.54 1.96 7.22
CA ILE A 24 -6.48 2.91 6.94
C ILE A 24 -5.63 2.30 5.80
N PRO A 25 -5.40 2.99 4.68
CA PRO A 25 -4.59 2.47 3.59
C PRO A 25 -3.20 2.04 4.08
N GLY A 26 -2.83 0.79 3.83
CA GLY A 26 -1.56 0.21 4.28
C GLY A 26 -1.50 -0.21 5.76
N ALA A 27 -2.62 -0.14 6.50
CA ALA A 27 -2.72 -0.78 7.81
C ALA A 27 -3.17 -2.23 7.67
N GLN A 28 -2.53 -3.10 8.45
CA GLN A 28 -2.90 -4.50 8.53
C GLN A 28 -4.28 -4.63 9.17
N ARG A 29 -5.22 -5.31 8.49
CA ARG A 29 -6.58 -5.51 9.04
C ARG A 29 -6.62 -6.61 10.10
N PHE A 30 -5.85 -7.68 9.87
CA PHE A 30 -5.71 -8.83 10.76
C PHE A 30 -4.27 -9.36 10.73
N PRO A 31 -3.76 -10.00 11.80
CA PRO A 31 -2.47 -10.66 11.77
C PRO A 31 -2.36 -11.62 10.57
N GLY A 32 -1.23 -11.60 9.87
CA GLY A 32 -1.02 -12.36 8.63
C GLY A 32 -1.66 -11.77 7.37
N ASP A 33 -2.38 -10.65 7.43
CA ASP A 33 -2.96 -10.02 6.23
C ASP A 33 -1.88 -9.33 5.36
N TRP A 34 -2.16 -9.24 4.07
CA TRP A 34 -1.35 -8.48 3.12
C TRP A 34 -1.70 -6.99 3.20
N ILE A 35 -0.69 -6.13 3.18
CA ILE A 35 -0.84 -4.68 3.24
C ILE A 35 -0.28 -4.03 1.99
N GLU A 36 -0.94 -2.97 1.52
CA GLU A 36 -0.39 -2.12 0.47
C GLU A 36 0.82 -1.36 1.01
N ALA A 37 1.93 -1.46 0.29
CA ALA A 37 3.18 -0.81 0.64
C ALA A 37 3.84 -0.25 -0.63
N TRP A 38 4.67 0.77 -0.47
CA TRP A 38 5.65 1.13 -1.48
C TRP A 38 6.97 0.41 -1.18
N LEU A 39 7.71 0.06 -2.23
CA LEU A 39 9.00 -0.61 -2.12
C LEU A 39 10.08 0.18 -2.84
N ARG A 40 11.20 0.42 -2.16
CA ARG A 40 12.43 0.96 -2.73
C ARG A 40 13.59 -0.01 -2.49
N LEU A 41 14.36 -0.25 -3.53
CA LEU A 41 15.57 -1.07 -3.45
C LEU A 41 16.76 -0.23 -3.04
N CYS A 42 17.61 -0.81 -2.19
CA CYS A 42 18.92 -0.28 -1.82
C CYS A 42 19.97 -1.33 -2.23
N PRO A 43 20.41 -1.33 -3.50
CA PRO A 43 21.28 -2.39 -4.03
C PRO A 43 22.64 -2.42 -3.35
N ASP A 44 23.18 -1.26 -2.94
CA ASP A 44 24.48 -1.15 -2.27
C ASP A 44 24.52 -1.89 -0.92
N SER A 45 23.38 -2.00 -0.24
CA SER A 45 23.23 -2.67 1.05
C SER A 45 22.50 -4.01 0.95
N ALA A 46 22.10 -4.44 -0.25
CA ALA A 46 21.23 -5.62 -0.47
C ALA A 46 19.94 -5.60 0.38
N THR A 47 19.42 -4.41 0.68
CA THR A 47 18.19 -4.22 1.47
C THR A 47 17.06 -3.64 0.63
N VAL A 48 15.85 -3.83 1.12
CA VAL A 48 14.64 -3.18 0.65
C VAL A 48 14.04 -2.32 1.75
N HIS A 49 13.64 -1.13 1.36
CA HIS A 49 12.83 -0.23 2.17
C HIS A 49 11.38 -0.43 1.74
N LEU A 50 10.58 -0.90 2.67
CA LEU A 50 9.15 -1.01 2.53
C LEU A 50 8.50 0.02 3.43
N GLY A 51 7.51 0.72 2.93
CA GLY A 51 6.74 1.62 3.76
C GLY A 51 5.27 1.62 3.42
N THR A 52 4.46 1.95 4.42
CA THR A 52 3.05 2.28 4.27
C THR A 52 2.81 3.72 4.73
N SER A 53 1.55 4.10 4.94
CA SER A 53 1.18 5.44 5.40
C SER A 53 1.64 5.75 6.84
N GLY A 54 2.07 4.76 7.62
CA GLY A 54 2.46 4.97 9.03
C GLY A 54 3.47 3.99 9.61
N MET A 55 4.05 3.12 8.79
CA MET A 55 5.07 2.16 9.21
C MET A 55 6.11 1.99 8.09
N ASP A 56 7.37 1.86 8.49
CA ASP A 56 8.48 1.60 7.58
C ASP A 56 9.30 0.42 8.08
N TRP A 57 9.79 -0.39 7.14
CA TRP A 57 10.66 -1.53 7.38
C TRP A 57 11.88 -1.46 6.46
N ILE A 58 13.02 -1.82 7.01
CA ILE A 58 14.25 -2.04 6.26
C ILE A 58 14.61 -3.50 6.44
N LEU A 59 14.49 -4.27 5.37
CA LEU A 59 14.65 -5.73 5.41
C LEU A 59 15.66 -6.16 4.36
N PRO A 60 16.50 -7.18 4.61
CA PRO A 60 17.32 -7.77 3.57
C PRO A 60 16.44 -8.49 2.55
N ALA A 61 16.80 -8.43 1.26
CA ALA A 61 16.12 -9.23 0.24
C ALA A 61 16.85 -10.57 0.06
N ALA A 62 16.11 -11.69 0.02
CA ALA A 62 16.72 -13.00 -0.22
C ALA A 62 17.36 -13.09 -1.62
N ASP A 63 16.76 -12.43 -2.60
CA ASP A 63 17.30 -12.25 -3.95
C ASP A 63 16.99 -10.84 -4.45
N ILE A 64 17.89 -9.90 -4.18
CA ILE A 64 17.76 -8.48 -4.56
C ILE A 64 17.74 -8.31 -6.09
N GLN A 65 18.43 -9.19 -6.84
CA GLN A 65 18.55 -9.07 -8.30
C GLN A 65 17.24 -9.49 -8.98
N ALA A 66 16.65 -10.61 -8.56
CA ALA A 66 15.34 -11.02 -9.05
C ALA A 66 14.26 -10.00 -8.71
N LEU A 67 14.31 -9.42 -7.50
CA LEU A 67 13.38 -8.37 -7.10
C LEU A 67 13.58 -7.07 -7.89
N ALA A 68 14.83 -6.68 -8.18
CA ALA A 68 15.15 -5.54 -9.03
C ALA A 68 14.60 -5.71 -10.46
N ALA A 69 14.78 -6.89 -11.05
CA ALA A 69 14.22 -7.23 -12.36
C ALA A 69 12.69 -7.20 -12.36
N ALA A 70 12.06 -7.66 -11.27
CA ALA A 70 10.60 -7.64 -11.12
C ALA A 70 10.01 -6.23 -11.01
N LEU A 71 10.79 -5.27 -10.53
CA LEU A 71 10.39 -3.89 -10.32
C LEU A 71 10.73 -2.96 -11.49
N GLU A 72 11.39 -3.47 -12.53
CA GLU A 72 11.89 -2.66 -13.67
C GLU A 72 12.73 -1.45 -13.24
N GLY A 73 13.36 -1.51 -12.07
CA GLY A 73 14.12 -0.39 -11.52
C GLY A 73 13.28 0.84 -11.14
N ALA A 74 11.94 0.75 -11.10
CA ALA A 74 11.09 1.85 -10.66
C ALA A 74 11.25 2.09 -9.15
N PRO A 75 11.74 3.27 -8.72
CA PRO A 75 11.85 3.58 -7.30
C PRO A 75 10.46 3.84 -6.70
N GLY A 76 10.11 3.15 -5.62
CA GLY A 76 8.85 3.36 -4.90
C GLY A 76 7.65 2.65 -5.54
N ALA A 77 7.85 1.47 -6.11
CA ALA A 77 6.77 0.71 -6.72
C ALA A 77 5.71 0.30 -5.69
N ALA A 78 4.43 0.38 -6.07
CA ALA A 78 3.34 -0.15 -5.28
C ALA A 78 3.36 -1.68 -5.29
N VAL A 79 3.44 -2.27 -4.09
CA VAL A 79 3.50 -3.71 -3.85
C VAL A 79 2.52 -4.07 -2.74
N GLN A 80 2.29 -5.37 -2.55
CA GLN A 80 1.68 -5.87 -1.33
C GLN A 80 2.75 -6.56 -0.49
N PHE A 81 2.73 -6.32 0.82
CA PHE A 81 3.69 -6.87 1.77
C PHE A 81 2.95 -7.66 2.85
N ASN A 82 3.52 -8.77 3.29
CA ASN A 82 3.05 -9.53 4.43
C ASN A 82 4.17 -9.58 5.49
N PRO A 83 4.09 -8.79 6.57
CA PRO A 83 5.14 -8.72 7.59
C PRO A 83 5.29 -10.03 8.39
N ASP A 84 4.19 -10.76 8.58
CA ASP A 84 4.19 -12.03 9.30
C ASP A 84 4.84 -13.15 8.48
N ALA A 85 4.72 -13.11 7.15
CA ALA A 85 5.34 -14.08 6.25
C ALA A 85 6.73 -13.67 5.73
N GLY A 86 7.10 -12.38 5.87
CA GLY A 86 8.31 -11.83 5.24
C GLY A 86 8.24 -11.94 3.71
N LEU A 87 7.07 -11.71 3.13
CA LEU A 87 6.82 -11.87 1.70
C LEU A 87 6.35 -10.56 1.07
N VAL A 88 6.89 -10.26 -0.10
CA VAL A 88 6.42 -9.20 -0.99
C VAL A 88 5.80 -9.80 -2.23
N LEU A 89 4.68 -9.23 -2.64
CA LEU A 89 4.01 -9.47 -3.91
C LEU A 89 4.18 -8.22 -4.78
N VAL A 90 4.83 -8.39 -5.93
CA VAL A 90 4.95 -7.35 -6.96
C VAL A 90 3.88 -7.63 -8.04
N PRO A 91 2.84 -6.80 -8.16
CA PRO A 91 1.81 -6.98 -9.18
C PRO A 91 2.42 -7.04 -10.60
N GLY A 92 1.97 -8.02 -11.40
CA GLY A 92 2.42 -8.17 -12.79
C GLY A 92 3.86 -8.67 -12.97
N ALA A 93 4.65 -8.89 -11.91
CA ALA A 93 6.03 -9.35 -12.04
C ALA A 93 6.18 -10.75 -12.67
N HIS A 94 5.21 -11.66 -12.47
CA HIS A 94 5.20 -12.97 -13.16
C HIS A 94 5.32 -12.89 -14.69
N GLN A 95 4.79 -11.85 -15.34
CA GLN A 95 4.88 -11.68 -16.79
C GLN A 95 6.30 -11.33 -17.26
N ARG A 96 7.14 -10.83 -16.35
CA ARG A 96 8.46 -10.27 -16.64
C ARG A 96 9.58 -11.16 -16.15
N ASN A 97 9.42 -11.74 -14.96
CA ASN A 97 10.46 -12.50 -14.28
C ASN A 97 9.99 -13.89 -13.79
N GLY A 98 8.84 -14.37 -14.26
CA GLY A 98 8.30 -15.70 -13.92
C GLY A 98 7.78 -15.87 -12.49
N SER A 99 8.02 -14.92 -11.59
CA SER A 99 7.49 -14.89 -10.22
C SER A 99 6.96 -13.51 -9.85
N SER A 100 5.90 -13.49 -9.04
CA SER A 100 5.40 -12.27 -8.39
C SER A 100 5.74 -12.20 -6.90
N PHE A 101 6.21 -13.29 -6.30
CA PHE A 101 6.45 -13.40 -4.87
C PHE A 101 7.94 -13.44 -4.55
N PHE A 102 8.35 -12.62 -3.60
CA PHE A 102 9.74 -12.47 -3.18
C PHE A 102 9.85 -12.53 -1.66
N ARG A 103 10.81 -13.32 -1.16
CA ARG A 103 11.10 -13.41 0.27
C ARG A 103 12.03 -12.30 0.71
N LEU A 104 11.69 -11.72 1.86
CA LEU A 104 12.54 -10.81 2.61
C LEU A 104 13.05 -11.53 3.85
N GLY A 105 14.27 -11.25 4.26
CA GLY A 105 14.81 -11.74 5.51
C GLY A 105 14.19 -10.97 6.69
N ARG A 106 14.14 -11.67 7.83
CA ARG A 106 13.75 -11.10 9.11
C ARG A 106 14.96 -10.54 9.85
#